data_AF-A0A7C9AMW5-F1
#
_entry.id   AF-A0A7C9AMW5-F1
#
_cell.length_a   1.000
_cell.length_b   1.000
_cell.length_c   1.000
_cell.angle_alpha   90.00
_cell.angle_beta   90.00
_cell.angle_gamma   90.00
#
_symmetry.space_group_name_H-M   'P 1'
#
loop_
_entity.id
_entity.type
_entity.pdbx_description
1 polymer ?
#
loop_
_entity_poly.entity_id
_entity_poly.type
_entity_poly.pdbx_seq_one_letter_code
_entity_poly.pdbx_strand_id
1 'polypeptide(L)'
;MGFLRIKQSINSSLSMALTLAGIMPSLALKFLLLAGATLVTPVVNYWWTGLPANLSTEAYYMQLPQDQWSLRVAHYAPWLTYWWQTQKLFPPSSVIAHSRDVLSRQDRELMAKFEKSENALPVRQQGEYESIHRDMMVGFGKWEFSPLELENPLPNNEVSVHLWQGDEDRLVPVTLQRYIAQKLPWIKYHELPGSGHLFPYLKGMSEAMIKAQLSIED
;
A
#
# COMPACT_ATOMS: atom_id res chain seq x y z
N MET A 1 11.16 11.73 -19.58
CA MET A 1 11.61 11.92 -18.17
C MET A 1 10.66 11.34 -17.13
N GLY A 2 9.33 11.30 -17.35
CA GLY A 2 8.37 10.67 -16.42
C GLY A 2 8.57 9.17 -16.18
N PHE A 3 8.83 8.37 -17.22
CA PHE A 3 8.99 6.91 -17.12
C PHE A 3 10.21 6.47 -16.28
N LEU A 4 11.30 7.25 -16.29
CA LEU A 4 12.50 6.98 -15.50
C LEU A 4 12.29 7.31 -14.02
N ARG A 5 11.51 8.36 -13.73
CA ARG A 5 11.11 8.75 -12.36
C ARG A 5 10.02 7.86 -11.80
N ILE A 6 9.11 7.38 -12.64
CA ILE A 6 8.20 6.29 -12.33
C ILE A 6 9.04 5.05 -12.02
N LYS A 7 10.03 4.65 -12.82
CA LYS A 7 10.98 3.57 -12.46
C LYS A 7 11.72 3.81 -11.14
N GLN A 8 12.06 5.05 -10.79
CA GLN A 8 12.81 5.36 -9.56
C GLN A 8 11.90 5.37 -8.32
N SER A 9 10.67 5.89 -8.45
CA SER A 9 9.58 5.75 -7.49
C SER A 9 9.13 4.29 -7.36
N ILE A 10 9.09 3.55 -8.46
CA ILE A 10 8.85 2.11 -8.53
C ILE A 10 10.00 1.34 -7.89
N ASN A 11 11.26 1.76 -8.04
CA ASN A 11 12.41 1.13 -7.40
C ASN A 11 12.46 1.43 -5.90
N SER A 12 12.03 2.62 -5.45
CA SER A 12 11.74 2.84 -4.03
C SER A 12 10.54 2.02 -3.58
N SER A 13 9.53 1.84 -4.43
CA SER A 13 8.35 0.98 -4.20
C SER A 13 8.66 -0.53 -4.26
N LEU A 14 9.75 -0.93 -4.92
CA LEU A 14 10.29 -2.29 -4.97
C LEU A 14 11.21 -2.55 -3.79
N SER A 15 11.88 -1.52 -3.27
CA SER A 15 12.53 -1.55 -1.95
C SER A 15 11.48 -1.72 -0.83
N MET A 16 10.35 -1.03 -0.98
CA MET A 16 9.09 -1.16 -0.20
C MET A 16 8.54 -2.59 -0.17
N ALA A 17 8.69 -3.35 -1.27
CA ALA A 17 8.21 -4.73 -1.37
C ALA A 17 8.99 -5.71 -0.49
N LEU A 18 10.12 -5.27 0.07
CA LEU A 18 10.88 -5.99 1.05
C LEU A 18 10.88 -5.25 2.40
N THR A 19 9.69 -4.94 2.98
CA THR A 19 9.51 -4.77 4.45
C THR A 19 8.19 -5.37 5.05
N LEU A 20 7.92 -6.69 5.27
CA LEU A 20 7.86 -7.40 6.60
C LEU A 20 7.24 -8.81 6.49
N ALA A 21 7.89 -9.80 7.10
CA ALA A 21 7.24 -10.94 7.72
C ALA A 21 7.85 -11.03 9.13
N GLY A 22 7.14 -11.45 10.16
CA GLY A 22 5.74 -11.84 10.19
C GLY A 22 4.92 -10.86 11.00
N ILE A 23 4.17 -9.97 10.35
CA ILE A 23 2.82 -9.60 10.80
C ILE A 23 2.08 -8.76 9.75
N MET A 24 2.74 -7.99 8.89
CA MET A 24 2.05 -7.29 7.77
C MET A 24 2.99 -7.09 6.57
N PRO A 25 2.68 -7.60 5.37
CA PRO A 25 3.39 -7.31 4.15
C PRO A 25 2.91 -5.93 3.71
N SER A 26 3.49 -4.86 4.24
CA SER A 26 3.24 -3.54 3.66
C SER A 26 3.95 -3.44 2.32
N LEU A 27 3.18 -2.96 1.34
CA LEU A 27 3.64 -2.21 0.17
C LEU A 27 4.47 -2.97 -0.88
N ALA A 28 4.10 -4.21 -1.18
CA ALA A 28 4.58 -4.82 -2.41
C ALA A 28 3.76 -4.34 -3.60
N LEU A 29 4.26 -3.32 -4.29
CA LEU A 29 4.08 -3.18 -5.72
C LEU A 29 4.72 -4.41 -6.39
N LYS A 30 4.03 -5.55 -6.38
CA LYS A 30 4.47 -6.74 -7.12
C LYS A 30 4.23 -6.49 -8.60
N PHE A 31 5.18 -5.82 -9.25
CA PHE A 31 5.36 -5.97 -10.68
C PHE A 31 5.81 -7.41 -10.94
N LEU A 32 4.85 -8.32 -11.12
CA LEU A 32 5.07 -9.58 -11.80
C LEU A 32 5.28 -9.26 -13.28
N LEU A 33 6.50 -8.80 -13.59
CA LEU A 33 6.92 -8.25 -14.87
C LEU A 33 7.14 -9.35 -15.93
N LEU A 34 6.13 -10.18 -16.14
CA LEU A 34 6.08 -11.08 -17.30
C LEU A 34 4.83 -10.86 -18.17
N ALA A 35 3.78 -10.18 -17.69
CA ALA A 35 2.60 -9.83 -18.50
C ALA A 35 1.82 -8.59 -18.01
N GLY A 36 2.37 -7.82 -17.06
CA GLY A 36 1.81 -6.55 -16.60
C GLY A 36 2.12 -6.20 -15.15
N ALA A 37 1.19 -5.52 -14.49
CA ALA A 37 1.40 -4.97 -13.16
C ALA A 37 0.21 -5.28 -12.26
N THR A 38 0.46 -5.81 -11.06
CA THR A 38 -0.57 -6.02 -10.06
C THR A 38 -0.25 -5.19 -8.82
N LEU A 39 -1.11 -4.22 -8.53
CA LEU A 39 -1.13 -3.44 -7.30
C LEU A 39 -1.97 -4.20 -6.27
N VAL A 40 -1.46 -4.36 -5.06
CA VAL A 40 -2.13 -5.08 -3.98
C VAL A 40 -2.17 -4.15 -2.77
N THR A 41 -3.38 -3.81 -2.32
CA THR A 41 -3.64 -2.88 -1.20
C THR A 41 -2.74 -1.63 -1.23
N PRO A 42 -2.64 -0.91 -2.36
CA PRO A 42 -1.64 0.15 -2.48
C PRO A 42 -1.99 1.32 -1.56
N VAL A 43 -1.05 1.80 -0.74
CA VAL A 43 -1.28 3.01 0.06
C VAL A 43 -1.52 4.21 -0.87
N VAL A 44 -2.42 5.10 -0.44
CA VAL A 44 -2.75 6.33 -1.16
C VAL A 44 -2.21 7.53 -0.39
N ASN A 45 -1.53 8.43 -1.10
CA ASN A 45 -1.17 9.73 -0.55
C ASN A 45 -2.40 10.65 -0.59
N TYR A 46 -2.90 11.03 0.58
CA TYR A 46 -4.10 11.87 0.74
C TYR A 46 -3.96 13.27 0.12
N TRP A 47 -2.74 13.70 -0.19
CA TRP A 47 -2.41 15.01 -0.78
C TRP A 47 -2.13 14.97 -2.29
N TRP A 48 -2.34 13.84 -2.98
CA TRP A 48 -2.20 13.80 -4.44
C TRP A 48 -3.19 14.75 -5.14
N THR A 49 -2.71 15.45 -6.16
CA THR A 49 -3.56 16.26 -7.04
C THR A 49 -4.56 15.37 -7.80
N GLY A 50 -5.76 15.88 -8.04
CA GLY A 50 -6.82 15.14 -8.75
C GLY A 50 -7.73 14.28 -7.86
N LEU A 51 -7.38 14.06 -6.59
CA LEU A 51 -8.32 13.48 -5.62
C LEU A 51 -9.34 14.53 -5.17
N PRO A 52 -10.64 14.18 -5.06
CA PRO A 52 -11.64 15.07 -4.48
C PRO A 52 -11.32 15.33 -3.01
N ALA A 53 -11.23 16.61 -2.63
CA ALA A 53 -10.81 16.99 -1.29
C ALA A 53 -11.68 16.39 -0.18
N ASN A 54 -12.99 16.24 -0.42
CA ASN A 54 -13.91 15.58 0.51
C ASN A 54 -13.57 14.10 0.70
N LEU A 55 -13.31 13.35 -0.38
CA LEU A 55 -12.95 11.94 -0.32
C LEU A 55 -11.59 11.72 0.36
N SER A 56 -10.58 12.54 -0.01
CA SER A 56 -9.27 12.50 0.67
C SER A 56 -9.41 12.77 2.16
N THR A 57 -10.21 13.77 2.54
CA THR A 57 -10.44 14.13 3.94
C THR A 57 -11.15 13.02 4.70
N GLU A 58 -12.22 12.47 4.13
CA GLU A 58 -12.98 11.37 4.72
C GLU A 58 -12.09 10.16 4.97
N ALA A 59 -11.39 9.67 3.93
CA ALA A 59 -10.48 8.52 4.04
C ALA A 59 -9.34 8.79 5.03
N TYR A 60 -8.78 10.01 5.03
CA TYR A 60 -7.73 10.40 5.96
C TYR A 60 -8.17 10.28 7.43
N TYR A 61 -9.40 10.73 7.75
CA TYR A 61 -9.95 10.68 9.11
C TYR A 61 -10.46 9.31 9.54
N MET A 62 -10.54 8.31 8.64
CA MET A 62 -10.80 6.92 9.02
C MET A 62 -9.60 6.27 9.74
N GLN A 63 -8.40 6.82 9.57
CA GLN A 63 -7.19 6.31 10.23
C GLN A 63 -7.18 6.64 11.72
N LEU A 64 -6.38 5.90 12.48
CA LEU A 64 -6.17 6.20 13.89
C LEU A 64 -5.50 7.58 14.05
N PRO A 65 -5.77 8.32 15.14
CA PRO A 65 -5.20 9.65 15.36
C PRO A 65 -3.66 9.70 15.29
N GLN A 66 -2.97 8.67 15.79
CA GLN A 66 -1.51 8.59 15.69
C GLN A 66 -1.03 8.48 14.24
N ASP A 67 -1.73 7.74 13.39
CA ASP A 67 -1.40 7.60 11.97
C ASP A 67 -1.64 8.91 11.24
N GLN A 68 -2.77 9.56 11.52
CA GLN A 68 -3.06 10.89 11.00
C GLN A 68 -1.89 11.86 11.25
N TRP A 69 -1.39 11.94 12.48
CA TRP A 69 -0.25 12.79 12.81
C TRP A 69 1.06 12.34 12.17
N SER A 70 1.36 11.04 12.21
CA SER A 70 2.53 10.47 11.55
C SER A 70 2.61 10.84 10.08
N LEU A 71 1.48 10.75 9.36
CA LEU A 71 1.41 11.12 7.95
C LEU A 71 1.55 12.64 7.74
N ARG A 72 0.97 13.47 8.62
CA ARG A 72 1.16 14.93 8.57
C ARG A 72 2.63 15.30 8.74
N VAL A 73 3.34 14.67 9.68
CA VAL A 73 4.78 14.92 9.87
C VAL A 73 5.54 14.52 8.62
N ALA A 74 5.30 13.32 8.08
CA ALA A 74 5.95 12.87 6.85
C ALA A 74 5.69 13.82 5.67
N HIS A 75 4.49 14.39 5.56
CA HIS A 75 4.13 15.29 4.48
C HIS A 75 4.71 16.71 4.63
N TYR A 76 4.54 17.32 5.81
CA TYR A 76 4.85 18.74 6.03
C TYR A 76 6.27 18.98 6.58
N ALA A 77 6.81 18.03 7.32
CA ALA A 77 8.13 18.13 7.95
C ALA A 77 8.87 16.77 7.88
N PRO A 78 9.16 16.24 6.67
CA PRO A 78 9.71 14.90 6.51
C PRO A 78 11.01 14.67 7.30
N TRP A 79 11.84 15.70 7.47
CA TRP A 79 13.06 15.64 8.27
C TRP A 79 12.83 15.32 9.77
N LEU A 80 11.61 15.50 10.28
CA LEU A 80 11.21 15.10 11.64
C LEU A 80 10.65 13.69 11.73
N THR A 81 10.44 12.99 10.61
CA THR A 81 9.74 11.69 10.60
C THR A 81 10.41 10.68 11.52
N TYR A 82 11.73 10.56 11.47
CA TYR A 82 12.47 9.63 12.34
C TYR A 82 12.23 9.92 13.83
N TRP A 83 12.41 11.19 14.23
CA TRP A 83 12.21 11.59 15.62
C TRP A 83 10.77 11.34 16.07
N TRP A 84 9.79 11.71 15.25
CA TRP A 84 8.37 11.53 15.54
C TRP A 84 8.02 10.05 15.80
N GLN A 85 8.61 9.15 15.03
CA GLN A 85 8.32 7.72 15.09
C GLN A 85 9.12 6.96 16.15
N THR A 86 10.16 7.56 16.74
CA THR A 86 11.05 6.88 17.72
C THR A 86 10.96 7.46 19.13
N GLN A 87 10.37 8.64 19.29
CA GLN A 87 10.09 9.23 20.60
C GLN A 87 9.14 8.34 21.45
N LYS A 88 9.09 8.57 22.77
CA LYS A 88 8.36 7.72 23.75
C LYS A 88 7.20 8.43 24.48
N LEU A 89 6.92 9.69 24.16
CA LEU A 89 5.90 10.52 24.79
C LEU A 89 4.49 10.21 24.28
N PHE A 90 4.37 9.74 23.05
CA PHE A 90 3.11 9.32 22.43
C PHE A 90 3.33 8.14 21.49
N PRO A 91 2.27 7.39 21.11
CA PRO A 91 2.41 6.25 20.20
C PRO A 91 2.97 6.68 18.84
N PRO A 92 3.88 5.89 18.23
CA PRO A 92 4.25 6.05 16.83
C PRO A 92 3.09 5.59 15.92
N SER A 93 3.31 5.53 14.60
CA SER A 93 2.32 4.96 13.70
C SER A 93 1.91 3.56 14.14
N SER A 94 0.65 3.20 13.90
CA SER A 94 0.07 1.91 14.26
C SER A 94 0.84 0.73 13.64
N VAL A 95 1.40 0.93 12.44
CA VAL A 95 2.25 -0.04 11.74
C VAL A 95 3.55 -0.30 12.50
N ILE A 96 4.21 0.76 12.99
CA ILE A 96 5.45 0.64 13.80
C ILE A 96 5.12 0.06 15.17
N ALA A 97 4.01 0.50 15.77
CA ALA A 97 3.53 0.03 17.07
C ALA A 97 2.98 -1.41 17.04
N HIS A 98 2.87 -2.03 15.85
CA HIS A 98 2.24 -3.35 15.67
C HIS A 98 0.83 -3.41 16.27
N SER A 99 0.06 -2.32 16.14
CA SER A 99 -1.28 -2.25 16.72
C SER A 99 -2.23 -3.23 16.01
N ARG A 100 -3.06 -3.92 16.79
CA ARG A 100 -4.12 -4.79 16.27
C ARG A 100 -5.39 -4.01 15.91
N ASP A 101 -5.48 -2.73 16.25
CA ASP A 101 -6.69 -1.92 16.02
C ASP A 101 -6.93 -1.60 14.54
N VAL A 102 -5.84 -1.59 13.76
CA VAL A 102 -5.84 -1.41 12.30
C VAL A 102 -6.08 -2.70 11.52
N LEU A 103 -6.49 -3.78 12.19
CA LEU A 103 -6.75 -5.07 11.56
C LEU A 103 -8.25 -5.33 11.48
N SER A 104 -8.71 -5.73 10.29
CA SER A 104 -10.06 -6.26 10.09
C SER A 104 -10.25 -7.58 10.86
N ARG A 105 -11.48 -8.10 10.83
CA ARG A 105 -11.76 -9.44 11.41
C ARG A 105 -10.91 -10.52 10.72
N GLN A 106 -10.89 -10.53 9.39
CA GLN A 106 -10.14 -11.51 8.60
C GLN A 106 -8.62 -11.40 8.87
N ASP A 107 -8.10 -10.18 8.97
CA ASP A 107 -6.67 -9.95 9.26
C ASP A 107 -6.26 -10.55 10.61
N ARG A 108 -7.11 -10.39 11.64
CA ARG A 108 -6.86 -10.95 12.97
C ARG A 108 -6.81 -12.47 12.96
N GLU A 109 -7.70 -13.12 12.20
CA GLU A 109 -7.70 -14.58 12.03
C GLU A 109 -6.45 -15.09 11.30
N LEU A 110 -5.94 -14.31 10.34
CA LEU A 110 -4.71 -14.61 9.62
C LEU A 110 -3.47 -14.41 10.49
N MET A 111 -3.40 -13.31 11.24
CA MET A 111 -2.26 -13.03 12.13
C MET A 111 -2.03 -14.13 13.17
N ALA A 112 -3.11 -14.69 13.74
CA ALA A 112 -3.02 -15.80 14.69
C ALA A 112 -2.33 -17.06 14.10
N LYS A 113 -2.29 -17.19 12.77
CA LYS A 113 -1.58 -18.27 12.06
C LYS A 113 -0.10 -17.93 11.84
N PHE A 114 0.23 -16.65 11.65
CA PHE A 114 1.60 -16.17 11.46
C PHE A 114 2.42 -16.09 12.75
N GLU A 115 1.80 -15.78 13.88
CA GLU A 115 2.44 -15.81 15.21
C GLU A 115 3.03 -17.19 15.56
N LYS A 116 2.62 -18.24 14.85
CA LYS A 116 3.10 -19.62 15.02
C LYS A 116 4.16 -20.03 13.99
N SER A 117 4.55 -19.15 13.07
CA SER A 117 5.49 -19.46 11.99
C SER A 117 6.85 -18.78 12.23
N GLU A 118 7.93 -19.55 12.21
CA GLU A 118 9.33 -19.07 12.35
C GLU A 118 9.84 -18.28 11.12
N ASN A 119 9.04 -18.21 10.05
CA ASN A 119 9.45 -17.64 8.76
C ASN A 119 9.06 -16.17 8.64
N ALA A 120 9.56 -15.36 9.57
CA ALA A 120 9.70 -13.93 9.35
C ALA A 120 10.76 -13.72 8.24
N LEU A 121 10.32 -13.58 6.99
CA LEU A 121 11.11 -12.91 5.94
C LEU A 121 11.81 -11.70 6.57
N PRO A 122 13.09 -11.45 6.25
CA PRO A 122 13.88 -10.44 6.92
C PRO A 122 13.77 -9.13 6.13
N VAL A 123 12.78 -8.34 6.48
CA VAL A 123 12.31 -7.27 5.59
C VAL A 123 12.57 -5.88 6.22
N ARG A 124 12.95 -5.84 7.50
CA ARG A 124 13.65 -4.69 8.10
C ARG A 124 15.18 -4.87 8.07
N GLN A 125 15.72 -5.63 7.11
CA GLN A 125 17.16 -5.93 7.06
C GLN A 125 18.05 -4.69 7.02
N GLN A 126 17.55 -3.61 6.43
CA GLN A 126 18.26 -2.34 6.29
C GLN A 126 18.00 -1.39 7.49
N GLY A 127 17.27 -1.86 8.51
CA GLY A 127 16.87 -1.09 9.69
C GLY A 127 15.56 -0.32 9.51
N GLU A 128 14.92 0.07 10.62
CA GLU A 128 13.61 0.74 10.60
C GLU A 128 13.61 2.08 9.87
N TYR A 129 14.75 2.78 9.86
CA TYR A 129 14.89 4.04 9.13
C TYR A 129 14.75 3.84 7.62
N GLU A 130 15.58 2.97 7.03
CA GLU A 130 15.59 2.73 5.58
C GLU A 130 14.34 1.98 5.11
N SER A 131 13.74 1.18 5.99
CA SER A 131 12.61 0.32 5.65
C SER A 131 11.23 0.94 5.92
N ILE A 132 11.03 1.73 6.97
CA ILE A 132 9.69 2.27 7.31
C ILE A 132 9.66 3.79 7.27
N HIS A 133 10.61 4.46 7.94
CA HIS A 133 10.58 5.91 8.02
C HIS A 133 10.80 6.54 6.64
N ARG A 134 11.73 6.00 5.86
CA ARG A 134 11.99 6.43 4.49
C ARG A 134 10.78 6.19 3.57
N ASP A 135 10.16 5.02 3.67
CA ASP A 135 8.96 4.70 2.87
C ASP A 135 7.79 5.62 3.23
N MET A 136 7.61 5.95 4.51
CA MET A 136 6.61 6.93 4.93
C MET A 136 6.89 8.33 4.36
N MET A 137 8.15 8.78 4.41
CA MET A 137 8.55 10.07 3.82
C MET A 137 8.32 10.12 2.31
N VAL A 138 8.64 9.04 1.59
CA VAL A 138 8.45 8.97 0.14
C VAL A 138 6.96 8.85 -0.21
N GLY A 139 6.24 7.93 0.42
CA GLY A 139 4.84 7.65 0.12
C GLY A 139 3.91 8.83 0.41
N PHE A 140 4.14 9.52 1.53
CA PHE A 140 3.27 10.62 1.98
C PHE A 140 3.88 12.01 1.84
N GLY A 141 5.12 12.11 1.36
CA GLY A 141 5.77 13.38 1.04
C GLY A 141 5.07 14.14 -0.09
N LYS A 142 5.66 15.27 -0.50
CA LYS A 142 5.17 16.05 -1.64
C LYS A 142 5.61 15.40 -2.94
N TRP A 143 4.65 15.12 -3.82
CA TRP A 143 4.90 14.57 -5.14
C TRP A 143 4.78 15.69 -6.18
N GLU A 144 5.69 15.70 -7.16
CA GLU A 144 5.64 16.62 -8.31
C GLU A 144 4.63 16.17 -9.38
N PHE A 145 4.04 14.98 -9.22
CA PHE A 145 3.06 14.40 -10.13
C PHE A 145 1.99 13.62 -9.34
N SER A 146 0.83 13.38 -9.95
CA SER A 146 -0.19 12.50 -9.41
C SER A 146 -0.37 11.24 -10.25
N PRO A 147 -0.50 10.05 -9.63
CA PRO A 147 -0.88 8.83 -10.34
C PRO A 147 -2.21 8.96 -11.12
N LEU A 148 -3.10 9.88 -10.70
CA LEU A 148 -4.40 10.13 -11.35
C LEU A 148 -4.28 10.85 -12.70
N GLU A 149 -3.11 11.38 -13.02
CA GLU A 149 -2.80 12.07 -14.27
C GLU A 149 -2.11 11.14 -15.28
N LEU A 150 -1.90 9.86 -14.91
CA LEU A 150 -1.24 8.89 -15.78
C LEU A 150 -2.18 8.41 -16.89
N GLU A 151 -1.73 8.58 -18.13
CA GLU A 151 -2.26 7.86 -19.28
C GLU A 151 -1.88 6.37 -19.19
N ASN A 152 -2.61 5.52 -19.92
CA ASN A 152 -2.31 4.09 -19.97
C ASN A 152 -0.84 3.88 -20.37
N PRO A 153 0.02 3.35 -19.47
CA PRO A 153 1.44 3.20 -19.74
C PRO A 153 1.75 2.05 -20.70
N LEU A 154 0.75 1.24 -21.07
CA LEU A 154 0.88 0.00 -21.84
C LEU A 154 0.03 0.11 -23.11
N PRO A 155 0.57 0.65 -24.22
CA PRO A 155 -0.13 0.70 -25.49
C PRO A 155 -0.42 -0.73 -25.99
N ASN A 156 -1.57 -0.91 -26.66
CA ASN A 156 -2.07 -2.14 -27.29
C ASN A 156 -2.83 -3.14 -26.41
N ASN A 157 -3.12 -2.87 -25.13
CA ASN A 157 -3.92 -3.75 -24.24
C ASN A 157 -3.39 -5.20 -24.07
N GLU A 158 -2.20 -5.52 -24.60
CA GLU A 158 -1.55 -6.84 -24.46
C GLU A 158 -1.14 -7.12 -23.02
N VAL A 159 -1.01 -6.05 -22.22
CA VAL A 159 -0.51 -6.05 -20.86
C VAL A 159 -1.50 -5.25 -20.02
N SER A 160 -1.93 -5.79 -18.88
CA SER A 160 -2.94 -5.15 -18.04
C SER A 160 -2.44 -4.81 -16.64
N VAL A 161 -2.96 -3.71 -16.10
CA VAL A 161 -2.72 -3.28 -14.72
C VAL A 161 -3.90 -3.70 -13.88
N HIS A 162 -3.65 -4.48 -12.84
CA HIS A 162 -4.65 -4.93 -11.88
C HIS A 162 -4.46 -4.19 -10.56
N LEU A 163 -5.56 -3.89 -9.88
CA LEU A 163 -5.53 -3.31 -8.53
C LEU A 163 -6.47 -4.11 -7.64
N TRP A 164 -5.91 -4.77 -6.63
CA TRP A 164 -6.65 -5.61 -5.69
C TRP A 164 -6.75 -4.92 -4.32
N GLN A 165 -7.96 -4.88 -3.76
CA GLN A 165 -8.25 -4.21 -2.50
C GLN A 165 -9.31 -4.97 -1.70
N GLY A 166 -9.07 -5.20 -0.42
CA GLY A 166 -10.11 -5.65 0.52
C GLY A 166 -11.02 -4.48 0.92
N ASP A 167 -12.33 -4.69 0.96
CA ASP A 167 -13.30 -3.66 1.34
C ASP A 167 -13.36 -3.39 2.86
N GLU A 168 -12.87 -4.32 3.68
CA GLU A 168 -12.69 -4.18 5.13
C GLU A 168 -11.25 -3.78 5.51
N ASP A 169 -10.40 -3.38 4.56
CA ASP A 169 -9.06 -2.90 4.83
C ASP A 169 -9.09 -1.62 5.70
N ARG A 170 -8.56 -1.75 6.92
CA ARG A 170 -8.51 -0.66 7.92
C ARG A 170 -7.20 0.12 7.91
N LEU A 171 -6.20 -0.33 7.16
CA LEU A 171 -4.93 0.38 6.97
C LEU A 171 -5.01 1.32 5.78
N VAL A 172 -5.62 0.83 4.70
CA VAL A 172 -5.82 1.57 3.46
C VAL A 172 -7.31 1.56 3.13
N PRO A 173 -8.06 2.60 3.55
CA PRO A 173 -9.48 2.67 3.26
C PRO A 173 -9.78 2.55 1.76
N VAL A 174 -10.69 1.63 1.42
CA VAL A 174 -11.07 1.28 0.04
C VAL A 174 -11.58 2.48 -0.78
N THR A 175 -12.09 3.51 -0.11
CA THR A 175 -12.74 4.69 -0.72
C THR A 175 -11.89 5.36 -1.79
N LEU A 176 -10.59 5.58 -1.54
CA LEU A 176 -9.72 6.23 -2.52
C LEU A 176 -9.37 5.31 -3.69
N GLN A 177 -9.31 3.99 -3.48
CA GLN A 177 -9.08 3.04 -4.56
C GLN A 177 -10.24 2.96 -5.53
N ARG A 178 -11.47 2.98 -5.02
CA ARG A 178 -12.68 3.06 -5.85
C ARG A 178 -12.63 4.28 -6.77
N TYR A 179 -12.24 5.44 -6.24
CA TYR A 179 -12.09 6.66 -7.05
C TYR A 179 -10.94 6.55 -8.06
N ILE A 180 -9.77 6.05 -7.65
CA ILE A 180 -8.62 5.86 -8.55
C ILE A 180 -8.98 4.95 -9.73
N ALA A 181 -9.63 3.82 -9.45
CA ALA A 181 -10.08 2.87 -10.46
C ALA A 181 -11.11 3.47 -11.43
N GLN A 182 -12.06 4.27 -10.92
CA GLN A 182 -13.01 4.99 -11.76
C GLN A 182 -12.32 6.04 -12.65
N LYS A 183 -11.31 6.73 -12.12
CA LYS A 183 -10.59 7.78 -12.84
C LYS A 183 -9.63 7.22 -13.90
N LEU A 184 -9.07 6.03 -13.66
CA LEU A 184 -8.10 5.36 -14.50
C LEU A 184 -8.71 4.05 -15.05
N PRO A 185 -9.58 4.11 -16.08
CA PRO A 185 -10.33 2.95 -16.56
C PRO A 185 -9.46 1.85 -17.19
N TRP A 186 -8.18 2.13 -17.43
CA TRP A 186 -7.20 1.14 -17.86
C TRP A 186 -6.71 0.22 -16.72
N ILE A 187 -7.06 0.54 -15.46
CA ILE A 187 -6.84 -0.33 -14.30
C ILE A 187 -8.02 -1.30 -14.16
N LYS A 188 -7.72 -2.60 -14.17
CA LYS A 188 -8.66 -3.66 -13.80
C LYS A 188 -8.76 -3.72 -12.27
N TYR A 189 -9.85 -3.20 -11.71
CA TYR A 189 -10.06 -3.15 -10.26
C TYR A 189 -10.73 -4.43 -9.73
N HIS A 190 -10.19 -4.98 -8.66
CA HIS A 190 -10.65 -6.18 -7.97
C HIS A 190 -10.89 -5.84 -6.51
N GLU A 191 -12.16 -5.65 -6.15
CA GLU A 191 -12.57 -5.45 -4.76
C GLU A 191 -12.99 -6.79 -4.15
N LEU A 192 -12.49 -7.11 -2.96
CA LEU A 192 -12.75 -8.37 -2.26
C LEU A 192 -13.67 -8.14 -1.06
N PRO A 193 -14.95 -8.56 -1.13
CA PRO A 193 -15.88 -8.41 -0.02
C PRO A 193 -15.46 -9.16 1.24
N GLY A 194 -15.62 -8.51 2.40
CA GLY A 194 -15.27 -9.03 3.72
C GLY A 194 -13.78 -9.27 3.93
N SER A 195 -12.92 -8.70 3.08
CA SER A 195 -11.47 -8.95 3.12
C SER A 195 -10.70 -7.74 3.62
N GLY A 196 -9.68 -8.01 4.43
CA GLY A 196 -8.83 -7.00 5.05
C GLY A 196 -7.54 -6.72 4.28
N HIS A 197 -6.59 -6.04 4.90
CA HIS A 197 -5.30 -5.73 4.28
C HIS A 197 -4.45 -6.99 4.00
N LEU A 198 -4.61 -8.02 4.83
CA LEU A 198 -3.82 -9.26 4.79
C LEU A 198 -4.42 -10.33 3.88
N PHE A 199 -5.44 -10.00 3.09
CA PHE A 199 -6.04 -10.91 2.10
C PHE A 199 -5.03 -11.62 1.18
N PRO A 200 -3.85 -11.04 0.81
CA PRO A 200 -2.88 -11.73 -0.05
C PRO A 200 -2.35 -13.05 0.52
N TYR A 201 -2.50 -13.25 1.83
CA TYR A 201 -2.14 -14.50 2.51
C TYR A 201 -3.23 -15.54 2.58
N LEU A 202 -4.45 -15.22 2.13
CA LEU A 202 -5.48 -16.22 2.00
C LEU A 202 -5.01 -17.32 1.03
N LYS A 203 -5.31 -18.57 1.38
CA LYS A 203 -4.97 -19.71 0.54
C LYS A 203 -5.57 -19.52 -0.86
N GLY A 204 -4.75 -19.66 -1.90
CA GLY A 204 -5.16 -19.52 -3.30
C GLY A 204 -5.14 -18.09 -3.84
N MET A 205 -4.99 -17.05 -3.00
CA MET A 205 -5.03 -15.66 -3.46
C MET A 205 -3.87 -15.31 -4.39
N SER A 206 -2.66 -15.77 -4.08
CA SER A 206 -1.50 -15.57 -4.96
C SER A 206 -1.68 -16.22 -6.34
N GLU A 207 -2.29 -17.40 -6.38
CA GLU A 207 -2.63 -18.09 -7.64
C GLU A 207 -3.70 -17.32 -8.42
N ALA A 208 -4.76 -16.87 -7.74
CA ALA A 208 -5.82 -16.07 -8.35
C ALA A 208 -5.30 -14.78 -8.97
N MET A 209 -4.43 -14.05 -8.26
CA MET A 209 -3.79 -12.83 -8.80
C MET A 209 -2.90 -13.14 -10.02
N ILE A 210 -2.14 -14.24 -9.98
CA ILE A 210 -1.31 -14.67 -11.13
C ILE A 210 -2.18 -15.05 -12.34
N LYS A 211 -3.23 -15.85 -12.13
CA LYS A 211 -4.18 -16.23 -13.19
C LYS A 211 -4.83 -15.00 -13.83
N ALA A 212 -5.30 -14.06 -13.00
CA ALA A 212 -5.87 -12.80 -13.47
C ALA A 212 -4.86 -11.99 -14.31
N GLN A 213 -3.61 -11.90 -13.86
CA GLN A 213 -2.55 -11.19 -14.57
C GLN A 213 -2.20 -11.83 -15.93
N LEU A 214 -2.28 -13.16 -16.01
CA LEU A 214 -1.99 -13.93 -17.23
C LEU A 214 -3.22 -14.06 -18.15
N SER A 215 -4.39 -13.52 -17.76
CA SER A 215 -5.66 -13.72 -18.46
C SER A 215 -5.99 -15.19 -18.71
N ILE A 216 -5.61 -16.06 -17.77
CA ILE A 216 -5.95 -17.50 -17.83
C ILE A 216 -7.32 -17.65 -17.17
N GLU A 217 -8.34 -17.97 -17.97
CA GLU A 217 -9.65 -18.40 -17.47
C GLU A 217 -9.57 -19.85 -16.94
N ASP A 218 -10.37 -20.18 -15.92
CA ASP A 218 -10.47 -21.52 -15.31
C ASP A 218 -11.23 -22.51 -16.19
#